data_AF-A0A9W4CUS2-F1
#
_entry.id   AF-A0A9W4CUS2-F1
#
_cell.length_a   1.000
_cell.length_b   1.000
_cell.length_c   1.000
_cell.angle_alpha   90.00
_cell.angle_beta   90.00
_cell.angle_gamma   90.00
#
_symmetry.space_group_name_H-M   'P 1'
#
loop_
_entity.id
_entity.type
_entity.pdbx_description
1 polymer ?
#
loop_
_entity_poly.entity_id
_entity_poly.type
_entity_poly.pdbx_seq_one_letter_code
_entity_poly.pdbx_strand_id
1 'polypeptide(L)'
;MIPVPNPNREFRYNCPNGASYTEAELSQKVLFARQFMHPDKPDYQYPIVFDAFRYGITGELWYYPMIDGSGPYDYVVFNTENRVVGAISSTYDAEGREMAEPCDLT
;
A
#
# COMPACT_ATOMS: atom_id res chain seq x y z
N MET A 1 -11.77 7.30 -9.25
CA MET A 1 -10.43 6.86 -9.68
C MET A 1 -9.45 7.60 -8.79
N ILE A 2 -8.58 6.87 -8.09
CA ILE A 2 -7.65 7.46 -7.12
C ILE A 2 -6.40 7.97 -7.86
N PRO A 3 -5.93 9.21 -7.60
CA PRO A 3 -4.75 9.74 -8.25
C PRO A 3 -3.50 8.93 -7.89
N VAL A 4 -2.55 8.89 -8.82
CA VAL A 4 -1.23 8.24 -8.67
C VAL A 4 -0.19 9.34 -8.59
N PRO A 5 0.85 9.21 -7.73
CA PRO A 5 1.84 10.26 -7.56
C PRO A 5 2.64 10.47 -8.84
N ASN A 6 3.04 11.72 -9.08
CA ASN A 6 3.92 12.03 -10.21
C ASN A 6 5.34 11.57 -9.85
N PRO A 7 5.98 10.70 -10.64
CA PRO A 7 7.31 10.16 -10.31
C PRO A 7 8.43 11.22 -10.32
N ASN A 8 8.16 12.45 -10.77
CA ASN A 8 9.12 13.55 -10.81
C ASN A 8 8.87 14.60 -9.71
N ARG A 9 8.01 14.32 -8.73
CA ARG A 9 7.70 15.22 -7.63
C ARG A 9 7.66 14.44 -6.33
N GLU A 10 8.24 15.01 -5.29
CA GLU A 10 8.06 14.51 -3.94
C GLU A 10 6.56 14.47 -3.61
N PHE A 11 6.15 13.40 -2.93
CA PHE A 11 4.78 13.22 -2.49
C PHE A 11 4.72 12.60 -1.10
N ARG A 12 3.54 12.74 -0.50
CA ARG A 12 3.20 12.16 0.80
C ARG A 12 1.78 11.61 0.76
N TYR A 13 1.55 10.56 1.52
CA TYR A 13 0.22 10.05 1.80
C TYR A 13 -0.17 10.32 3.25
N ASN A 14 -1.37 10.84 3.46
CA ASN A 14 -1.95 11.04 4.79
C ASN A 14 -3.15 10.13 4.95
N CYS A 15 -3.10 9.24 5.92
CA CYS A 15 -4.09 8.20 6.12
C CYS A 15 -5.20 8.67 7.10
N PRO A 16 -6.44 8.15 6.97
CA PRO A 16 -7.56 8.54 7.85
C PRO A 16 -7.29 8.33 9.35
N ASN A 17 -6.40 7.39 9.70
CA ASN A 17 -5.96 7.13 11.07
C ASN A 17 -4.97 8.18 11.62
N GLY A 18 -4.60 9.20 10.83
CA GLY A 18 -3.65 10.25 11.20
C GLY A 18 -2.18 9.93 10.89
N ALA A 19 -1.87 8.72 10.40
CA ALA A 19 -0.53 8.38 9.93
C ALA A 19 -0.18 9.13 8.64
N SER A 20 1.12 9.36 8.44
CA SER A 20 1.63 10.05 7.27
C SER A 20 2.90 9.36 6.79
N TYR A 21 3.01 9.13 5.49
CA TYR A 21 4.12 8.41 4.88
C TYR A 21 4.69 9.19 3.70
N THR A 22 6.00 9.38 3.71
CA THR A 22 6.75 10.02 2.63
C THR A 22 7.03 9.04 1.50
N GLU A 23 7.32 9.57 0.30
CA GLU A 23 7.81 8.79 -0.84
C GLU A 23 8.96 7.85 -0.46
N ALA A 24 9.93 8.32 0.33
CA ALA A 24 11.11 7.55 0.71
C ALA A 24 10.75 6.33 1.57
N GLU A 25 9.89 6.50 2.57
CA GLU A 25 9.43 5.42 3.45
C GLU A 25 8.65 4.35 2.68
N LEU A 26 7.72 4.79 1.83
CA LEU A 26 6.92 3.90 1.00
C LEU A 26 7.79 3.14 -0.01
N SER A 27 8.70 3.83 -0.70
CA SER A 27 9.60 3.22 -1.67
C SER A 27 10.52 2.19 -1.01
N GLN A 28 11.04 2.48 0.18
CA GLN A 28 11.84 1.52 0.94
C GLN A 28 11.02 0.27 1.30
N LYS A 29 9.76 0.44 1.70
CA LYS A 29 8.87 -0.69 2.00
C LYS A 29 8.55 -1.52 0.75
N VAL A 30 8.34 -0.90 -0.41
CA VAL A 30 8.14 -1.61 -1.68
C VAL A 30 9.36 -2.45 -2.06
N LEU A 31 10.57 -1.90 -1.91
CA LEU A 31 11.81 -2.65 -2.17
C LEU A 31 11.96 -3.86 -1.24
N PHE A 32 11.55 -3.73 0.03
CA PHE A 32 11.52 -4.84 0.96
C PHE A 32 10.47 -5.89 0.57
N ALA A 33 9.25 -5.47 0.27
CA ALA A 33 8.14 -6.34 -0.13
C ALA A 33 8.51 -7.22 -1.34
N ARG A 34 9.26 -6.67 -2.30
CA ARG A 34 9.67 -7.38 -3.52
C ARG A 34 10.55 -8.60 -3.26
N GLN A 35 11.24 -8.67 -2.13
CA GLN A 35 12.06 -9.82 -1.76
C GLN A 35 11.23 -11.08 -1.49
N PHE A 36 9.92 -10.93 -1.29
CA PHE A 36 8.97 -12.01 -0.99
C PHE A 36 8.13 -12.43 -2.21
N MET A 37 8.17 -11.68 -3.31
CA MET A 37 7.47 -12.04 -4.55
C MET A 37 8.19 -13.13 -5.38
N HIS A 38 9.18 -13.82 -4.79
CA HIS A 38 9.94 -14.84 -5.50
C HIS A 38 9.13 -16.16 -5.55
N PRO A 39 9.10 -16.87 -6.69
CA PRO A 39 8.35 -18.14 -6.82
C PRO A 39 8.70 -19.19 -5.77
N ASP A 40 9.93 -19.14 -5.25
CA ASP A 40 10.44 -20.10 -4.26
C ASP A 40 10.02 -19.78 -2.81
N LYS A 41 9.22 -18.73 -2.60
CA LYS A 41 8.76 -18.29 -1.28
C LYS A 41 7.23 -18.16 -1.20
N PRO A 42 6.46 -19.23 -1.50
CA PRO A 42 5.00 -19.16 -1.56
C PRO A 42 4.30 -18.98 -0.20
N ASP A 43 5.01 -19.21 0.92
CA ASP A 43 4.42 -19.23 2.27
C ASP A 43 4.26 -17.84 2.92
N TYR A 44 4.62 -16.76 2.23
CA TYR A 44 4.46 -15.41 2.78
C TYR A 44 3.05 -14.88 2.52
N GLN A 45 2.40 -14.40 3.58
CA GLN A 45 1.08 -13.76 3.46
C GLN A 45 1.13 -12.45 2.68
N TYR A 46 2.30 -11.83 2.47
CA TYR A 46 2.44 -10.59 1.73
C TYR A 46 3.73 -10.59 0.89
N PRO A 47 3.79 -9.77 -0.19
CA PRO A 47 2.70 -8.95 -0.72
C PRO A 47 1.60 -9.77 -1.40
N ILE A 48 0.38 -9.24 -1.41
CA ILE A 48 -0.80 -9.87 -2.04
C ILE A 48 -1.25 -9.00 -3.23
N VAL A 49 -1.84 -9.63 -4.24
CA VAL A 49 -2.52 -8.91 -5.34
C VAL A 49 -3.61 -8.00 -4.78
N PHE A 50 -3.69 -6.78 -5.30
CA PHE A 50 -4.60 -5.74 -4.85
C PHE A 50 -5.55 -5.31 -5.97
N ASP A 51 -6.86 -5.47 -5.76
CA ASP A 51 -7.90 -5.09 -6.72
C ASP A 51 -9.08 -4.32 -6.09
N ALA A 52 -9.00 -3.99 -4.79
CA ALA A 52 -10.09 -3.34 -4.06
C ALA A 52 -10.35 -1.89 -4.52
N PHE A 53 -9.33 -1.17 -5.00
CA PHE A 53 -9.50 0.19 -5.51
C PHE A 53 -8.96 0.40 -6.93
N ARG A 54 -9.60 1.32 -7.66
CA ARG A 54 -9.20 1.73 -9.00
C ARG A 54 -8.32 2.97 -8.98
N TYR A 55 -7.02 2.77 -9.15
CA TYR A 55 -6.04 3.83 -9.34
C TYR A 55 -5.98 4.30 -10.80
N GLY A 56 -5.46 5.51 -11.02
CA GLY A 56 -5.23 6.10 -12.35
C GLY A 56 -4.08 5.46 -13.15
N ILE A 57 -3.89 4.16 -13.01
CA ILE A 57 -2.87 3.37 -13.71
C ILE A 57 -3.45 2.01 -14.11
N THR A 58 -2.94 1.43 -15.19
CA THR A 58 -3.27 0.08 -15.64
C THR A 58 -2.25 -0.93 -15.14
N GLY A 59 -2.70 -2.15 -14.85
CA GLY A 59 -1.83 -3.28 -14.52
C GLY A 59 -2.18 -3.89 -13.17
N GLU A 60 -1.50 -4.99 -12.86
CA GLU A 60 -1.62 -5.66 -11.58
C GLU A 60 -0.98 -4.81 -10.48
N LEU A 61 -1.71 -4.65 -9.37
CA LEU A 61 -1.25 -3.96 -8.18
C LEU A 61 -1.05 -4.96 -7.06
N TRP A 62 -0.19 -4.60 -6.14
CA TRP A 62 0.14 -5.37 -4.96
C TRP A 62 0.12 -4.45 -3.74
N TYR A 63 -0.10 -5.01 -2.57
CA TYR A 63 -0.03 -4.25 -1.33
C TYR A 63 0.78 -4.97 -0.26
N TYR A 64 1.40 -4.19 0.63
CA TYR A 64 2.26 -4.69 1.70
C TYR A 64 2.13 -3.80 2.96
N PRO A 65 2.11 -4.38 4.17
CA PRO A 65 1.91 -3.62 5.41
C PRO A 65 3.07 -2.65 5.70
N MET A 66 2.72 -1.45 6.16
CA MET A 66 3.66 -0.42 6.60
C MET A 66 4.28 -0.73 7.96
N ILE A 67 3.52 -1.35 8.86
CA ILE A 67 3.94 -1.68 10.23
C ILE A 67 3.71 -3.18 10.48
N ASP A 68 4.67 -3.82 11.13
CA ASP A 68 4.56 -5.23 11.55
C ASP A 68 3.86 -5.29 12.93
N GLY A 69 2.87 -6.17 13.12
CA GLY A 69 2.22 -6.37 14.42
C GLY A 69 0.70 -6.51 14.35
N SER A 70 0.00 -6.16 15.43
CA SER A 70 -1.47 -6.17 15.54
C SER A 70 -2.01 -4.76 15.77
N GLY A 71 -2.87 -4.26 14.89
CA GLY A 71 -3.47 -2.90 14.97
C GLY A 71 -4.18 -2.49 13.68
N PRO A 72 -4.65 -1.23 13.55
CA PRO A 72 -5.02 -0.69 12.25
C PRO A 72 -3.82 -0.78 11.32
N TYR A 73 -4.03 -1.32 10.11
CA TYR A 73 -2.97 -1.63 9.18
C TYR A 73 -2.96 -0.62 8.05
N ASP A 74 -1.90 0.17 7.97
CA ASP A 74 -1.62 0.92 6.76
C ASP A 74 -0.83 0.03 5.81
N TYR A 75 -1.11 0.16 4.51
CA TYR A 75 -0.44 -0.59 3.46
C TYR A 75 0.03 0.34 2.37
N VAL A 76 1.21 0.06 1.82
CA VAL A 76 1.64 0.64 0.55
C VAL A 76 1.06 -0.19 -0.59
N VAL A 77 0.54 0.48 -1.62
CA VAL A 77 0.09 -0.13 -2.87
C VAL A 77 1.11 0.20 -3.96
N PHE A 78 1.54 -0.79 -4.72
CA PHE A 78 2.58 -0.64 -5.73
C PHE A 78 2.33 -1.53 -6.96
N ASN A 79 2.97 -1.19 -8.08
CA ASN A 79 2.87 -1.94 -9.32
C ASN A 79 4.06 -2.89 -9.52
N THR A 80 4.02 -3.65 -10.62
CA THR A 80 5.08 -4.59 -11.03
C THR A 80 6.42 -3.93 -11.38
N GLU A 81 6.48 -2.60 -11.48
CA GLU A 81 7.70 -1.81 -11.68
C GLU A 81 8.28 -1.24 -10.37
N ASN A 82 7.77 -1.67 -9.21
CA ASN A 82 8.15 -1.16 -7.87
C ASN A 82 7.74 0.30 -7.62
N ARG A 83 6.82 0.86 -8.41
CA ARG A 83 6.36 2.22 -8.22
C ARG A 83 5.26 2.25 -7.19
N VAL A 84 5.37 3.18 -6.24
CA VAL A 84 4.29 3.48 -5.31
C VAL A 84 3.12 4.04 -6.12
N VAL A 85 1.97 3.39 -5.99
CA VAL A 85 0.72 3.77 -6.66
C VAL A 85 -0.24 4.40 -5.67
N GLY A 86 -0.19 3.99 -4.41
CA GLY A 86 -1.10 4.43 -3.36
C GLY A 86 -0.64 4.05 -1.97
N ALA A 87 -1.38 4.53 -0.98
CA ALA A 87 -1.42 3.94 0.35
C ALA A 87 -2.89 3.78 0.76
N ILE A 88 -3.17 2.79 1.61
CA ILE A 88 -4.50 2.53 2.17
C ILE A 88 -4.37 2.32 3.67
N SER A 89 -5.41 2.67 4.42
CA SER A 89 -5.54 2.40 5.84
C SER A 89 -6.69 1.43 6.06
N SER A 90 -6.44 0.37 6.81
CA SER A 90 -7.45 -0.62 7.17
C SER A 90 -7.73 -0.58 8.65
N THR A 91 -9.01 -0.50 8.98
CA THR A 91 -9.55 -0.52 10.34
C THR A 91 -10.55 -1.67 10.48
N TYR A 92 -10.95 -1.98 11.70
CA TYR A 92 -12.01 -2.95 11.95
C TYR A 92 -13.19 -2.23 12.61
N ASP A 93 -14.40 -2.45 12.09
CA ASP A 93 -15.61 -1.92 12.70
C ASP A 93 -16.00 -2.69 13.98
N ALA A 94 -17.08 -2.27 14.64
CA ALA A 94 -17.56 -2.90 15.89
C ALA A 94 -17.97 -4.37 15.71
N GLU A 95 -18.28 -4.79 14.47
CA GLU A 95 -18.61 -6.17 14.13
C GLU A 95 -17.37 -6.98 13.71
N GLY A 96 -16.18 -6.38 13.73
CA GLY A 96 -14.93 -7.01 13.33
C GLY A 96 -14.74 -7.13 11.83
N ARG A 97 -15.47 -6.38 11.02
CA ARG A 97 -15.28 -6.34 9.56
C ARG A 97 -14.17 -5.36 9.22
N GLU A 98 -13.29 -5.79 8.34
CA GLU A 98 -12.22 -4.93 7.82
C GLU A 98 -12.81 -3.85 6.90
N MET A 99 -12.46 -2.60 7.19
CA MET A 99 -12.78 -1.43 6.40
C MET A 99 -11.48 -0.81 5.90
N ALA A 100 -11.25 -0.86 4.60
CA ALA A 100 -10.11 -0.22 3.95
C ALA A 100 -10.54 1.12 3.33
N GLU A 101 -9.70 2.13 3.50
CA GLU A 101 -9.88 3.46 2.93
C GLU A 101 -8.57 3.96 2.29
N PRO A 102 -8.60 4.63 1.13
CA PRO A 102 -7.40 5.20 0.55
C PRO A 102 -6.87 6.36 1.38
N CYS A 103 -5.54 6.44 1.50
CA CYS A 103 -4.88 7.62 2.07
C CYS A 103 -4.84 8.74 1.02
N ASP A 104 -4.88 9.99 1.50
CA ASP A 104 -4.89 11.17 0.65
C ASP A 104 -3.48 11.52 0.17
N LEU A 105 -3.35 11.68 -1.15
CA LEU A 105 -2.12 12.13 -1.80
C LEU A 105 -1.96 13.65 -1.66
N THR A 106 -0.83 14.09 -1.11
CA THR A 106 -0.44 15.50 -0.95
C THR A 106 0.92 15.79 -1.55
#